data_AF-A0A0M9UKV2-F1
#
_entry.id   AF-A0A0M9UKV2-F1
#
_cell.length_a   1.000
_cell.length_b   1.000
_cell.length_c   1.000
_cell.angle_alpha   90.00
_cell.angle_beta   90.00
_cell.angle_gamma   90.00
#
_symmetry.space_group_name_H-M   'P 1'
#
loop_
_entity.id
_entity.type
_entity.pdbx_description
1 polymer ?
#
loop_
_entity_poly.entity_id
_entity_poly.type
_entity_poly.pdbx_seq_one_letter_code
_entity_poly.pdbx_strand_id
1 'polypeptide(L)'
;MSTDEYVPSDEDAADNYVFGRGSEDPGLSLPELRAEYGPEFDRFLASVRRDAAREALDGLTKHATALAEDGNAESFRSHWWTVAGLAEGYRDTHYPEGAEHG
;
A
#
# COMPACT_ATOMS: atom_id res chain seq x y z
N MET A 1 0.00 -20.17 25.50
CA MET A 1 -0.31 -18.82 24.97
C MET A 1 0.02 -18.86 23.50
N SER A 2 -0.96 -18.60 22.63
CA SER A 2 -0.65 -18.49 21.20
C SER A 2 0.30 -17.32 21.00
N THR A 3 1.31 -17.52 20.15
CA THR A 3 2.23 -16.47 19.68
C THR A 3 1.73 -15.87 18.37
N ASP A 4 0.51 -16.20 17.95
CA ASP A 4 -0.10 -15.59 16.77
C ASP A 4 -0.15 -14.08 16.97
N GLU A 5 0.69 -13.39 16.20
CA GLU A 5 0.67 -11.95 16.06
C GLU A 5 -0.72 -11.57 15.58
N TYR A 6 -1.44 -10.77 16.37
CA TYR A 6 -2.76 -10.30 15.98
C TYR A 6 -2.62 -9.43 14.73
N VAL A 7 -3.10 -9.94 13.61
CA VAL A 7 -3.28 -9.18 12.37
C VAL A 7 -4.75 -8.78 12.30
N PRO A 8 -5.07 -7.49 12.48
CA PRO A 8 -6.46 -7.03 12.41
C PRO A 8 -7.06 -7.31 11.04
N SER A 9 -8.33 -7.71 11.03
CA SER A 9 -9.08 -7.84 9.78
C SER A 9 -9.39 -6.47 9.18
N ASP A 10 -9.70 -6.41 7.88
CA ASP A 10 -10.14 -5.18 7.22
C ASP A 10 -11.40 -4.60 7.90
N GLU A 11 -12.30 -5.46 8.38
CA GLU A 11 -13.50 -5.04 9.14
C GLU A 11 -13.14 -4.45 10.51
N ASP A 12 -12.18 -5.04 11.23
CA ASP A 12 -11.71 -4.48 12.51
C ASP A 12 -11.06 -3.10 12.30
N ALA A 13 -10.28 -2.94 11.23
CA ALA A 13 -9.64 -1.67 10.91
C ALA A 13 -10.69 -0.59 10.55
N ALA A 14 -11.69 -0.95 9.74
CA ALA A 14 -12.79 -0.07 9.37
C ALA A 14 -13.58 0.36 10.60
N ASP A 15 -13.93 -0.58 11.48
CA ASP A 15 -14.69 -0.28 12.69
C ASP A 15 -13.90 0.62 13.63
N ASN A 16 -12.61 0.37 13.86
CA ASN A 16 -11.81 1.22 14.71
C ASN A 16 -11.67 2.64 14.15
N TYR A 17 -11.54 2.80 12.83
CA TYR A 17 -11.53 4.11 12.18
C TYR A 17 -12.85 4.85 12.39
N VAL A 18 -13.98 4.17 12.13
CA VAL A 18 -15.33 4.71 12.28
C VAL A 18 -15.64 5.06 13.74
N PHE A 19 -15.26 4.20 14.70
CA PHE A 19 -15.40 4.47 16.14
C PHE A 19 -14.55 5.65 16.59
N GLY A 20 -13.31 5.77 16.09
CA GLY A 20 -12.44 6.90 16.37
C GLY A 20 -13.08 8.23 15.95
N ARG A 21 -13.62 8.29 14.73
CA ARG A 21 -14.34 9.46 14.20
C ARG A 21 -15.66 9.71 14.93
N GLY A 22 -16.38 8.66 15.31
CA GLY A 22 -17.61 8.76 16.09
C GLY A 22 -17.45 9.39 17.47
N SER A 23 -16.24 9.42 18.03
CA SER A 23 -15.97 10.19 19.25
C SER A 23 -16.03 11.71 19.03
N GLU A 24 -15.85 12.17 17.78
CA GLU A 24 -15.97 13.57 17.37
C GLU A 24 -17.43 13.95 17.08
N ASP A 25 -18.29 12.97 16.72
CA ASP A 25 -19.73 13.14 16.44
C ASP A 25 -20.62 12.22 17.31
N PRO A 26 -20.79 12.52 18.61
CA PRO A 26 -21.51 11.65 19.55
C PRO A 26 -23.03 11.53 19.30
N GLY A 27 -23.56 12.26 18.32
CA GLY A 27 -24.99 12.24 17.96
C GLY A 27 -25.37 11.14 16.97
N LEU A 28 -24.40 10.46 16.36
CA LEU A 28 -24.62 9.46 15.33
C LEU A 28 -24.51 8.03 15.91
N SER A 29 -25.43 7.16 15.50
CA SER A 29 -25.32 5.73 15.76
C SER A 29 -24.23 5.08 14.91
N LEU A 30 -23.76 3.89 15.32
CA LEU A 30 -22.77 3.11 14.57
C LEU A 30 -23.10 2.91 13.08
N PRO A 31 -24.34 2.54 12.70
CA PRO A 31 -24.72 2.46 11.28
C PRO A 31 -24.60 3.80 10.53
N GLU A 32 -24.94 4.92 11.18
CA GLU A 32 -24.84 6.26 10.59
C GLU A 32 -23.37 6.67 10.43
N LEU A 33 -22.53 6.39 11.42
CA LEU A 33 -21.09 6.61 11.35
C LEU A 33 -20.44 5.78 10.23
N ARG A 34 -20.82 4.50 10.06
CA ARG A 34 -20.34 3.68 8.94
C ARG A 34 -20.78 4.23 7.58
N ALA A 35 -22.00 4.74 7.47
CA ALA A 35 -22.50 5.33 6.23
C ALA A 35 -21.77 6.63 5.86
N GLU A 36 -21.45 7.46 6.86
CA GLU A 36 -20.75 8.74 6.67
C GLU A 36 -19.25 8.53 6.39
N TYR A 37 -18.58 7.74 7.22
CA TYR A 37 -17.12 7.63 7.24
C TYR A 37 -16.56 6.39 6.51
N GLY A 38 -17.39 5.39 6.21
CA GLY A 38 -16.98 4.19 5.49
C GLY A 38 -16.34 4.51 4.12
N PRO A 39 -16.96 5.33 3.27
CA PRO A 39 -16.36 5.73 1.99
C PRO A 39 -15.07 6.56 2.11
N GLU A 40 -14.87 7.27 3.23
CA GLU A 40 -13.61 7.95 3.54
C GLU A 40 -12.52 6.92 3.87
N PHE A 41 -12.84 5.94 4.73
CA PHE A 41 -11.94 4.85 5.09
C PHE A 41 -11.52 4.03 3.87
N ASP A 42 -12.45 3.67 2.98
CA ASP A 42 -12.15 2.90 1.78
C ASP A 42 -11.15 3.64 0.87
N ARG A 43 -11.32 4.97 0.71
CA ARG A 43 -10.38 5.80 -0.07
C ARG A 43 -9.00 5.86 0.59
N PHE A 44 -8.95 6.01 1.91
CA PHE A 44 -7.70 5.98 2.67
C PHE A 44 -7.00 4.61 2.57
N LEU A 45 -7.73 3.51 2.71
CA LEU A 45 -7.17 2.17 2.58
C LEU A 45 -6.65 1.91 1.17
N ALA A 46 -7.37 2.37 0.15
CA ALA A 46 -6.92 2.31 -1.23
C ALA A 46 -5.62 3.11 -1.46
N SER A 47 -5.49 4.31 -0.90
CA SER A 47 -4.25 5.09 -0.99
C SER A 47 -3.09 4.40 -0.27
N VAL A 48 -3.31 3.88 0.93
CA VAL A 48 -2.29 3.14 1.68
C VAL A 48 -1.82 1.90 0.91
N ARG A 49 -2.75 1.13 0.32
CA ARG A 49 -2.41 -0.06 -0.48
C ARG A 49 -1.63 0.32 -1.74
N ARG A 50 -2.01 1.41 -2.41
CA ARG A 50 -1.26 1.95 -3.57
C ARG A 50 0.15 2.34 -3.16
N ASP A 51 0.30 3.09 -2.08
CA ASP A 51 1.60 3.60 -1.64
C ASP A 51 2.51 2.45 -1.16
N ALA A 52 1.96 1.46 -0.46
CA ALA A 52 2.68 0.24 -0.09
C ALA A 52 3.12 -0.57 -1.33
N ALA A 53 2.27 -0.69 -2.35
CA ALA A 53 2.63 -1.34 -3.61
C ALA A 53 3.73 -0.58 -4.35
N ARG A 54 3.69 0.77 -4.36
CA ARG A 54 4.79 1.59 -4.90
C ARG A 54 6.09 1.33 -4.17
N GLU A 55 6.09 1.42 -2.84
CA GLU A 55 7.32 1.22 -2.05
C GLU A 55 7.90 -0.19 -2.24
N ALA A 56 7.06 -1.22 -2.36
CA ALA A 56 7.52 -2.57 -2.65
C ALA A 56 8.20 -2.68 -4.03
N LEU A 57 7.64 -2.02 -5.05
CA LEU A 57 8.24 -1.96 -6.39
C LEU A 57 9.52 -1.11 -6.42
N ASP A 58 9.58 -0.04 -5.63
CA ASP A 58 10.79 0.77 -5.44
C ASP A 58 11.90 -0.06 -4.79
N GLY A 59 11.56 -0.82 -3.75
CA GLY A 59 12.46 -1.76 -3.09
C GLY A 59 13.00 -2.81 -4.06
N LEU A 60 12.12 -3.40 -4.89
CA LEU A 60 12.51 -4.35 -5.92
C LEU A 60 13.44 -3.73 -6.96
N THR A 61 13.14 -2.51 -7.42
CA THR A 61 13.96 -1.77 -8.39
C THR A 61 15.35 -1.50 -7.83
N LYS A 62 15.44 -1.01 -6.59
CA LYS A 62 16.71 -0.76 -5.89
C LYS A 62 17.52 -2.06 -5.73
N HIS A 63 16.87 -3.15 -5.31
CA HIS A 63 17.52 -4.43 -5.12
C HIS A 63 18.04 -5.02 -6.44
N ALA A 64 17.22 -5.01 -7.49
CA ALA A 64 17.61 -5.48 -8.81
C ALA A 64 18.76 -4.65 -9.40
N THR A 65 18.73 -3.33 -9.21
CA THR A 65 19.83 -2.43 -9.61
C THR A 65 21.13 -2.82 -8.92
N ALA A 66 21.11 -3.02 -7.60
CA ALA A 66 22.31 -3.45 -6.85
C ALA A 66 22.86 -4.79 -7.38
N LEU A 67 22.00 -5.78 -7.64
CA LEU A 67 22.42 -7.06 -8.24
C LEU A 67 23.01 -6.89 -9.65
N ALA A 68 22.48 -5.97 -10.45
CA ALA A 68 22.98 -5.67 -11.79
C ALA A 68 24.36 -4.97 -11.79
N GLU A 69 24.65 -4.20 -10.73
CA GLU A 69 25.92 -3.53 -10.51
C GLU A 69 27.00 -4.47 -9.96
N ASP A 70 26.63 -5.38 -9.05
CA ASP A 70 27.53 -6.35 -8.42
C ASP A 70 27.88 -7.56 -9.32
N GLY A 71 27.08 -7.82 -10.35
CA GLY A 71 27.24 -8.99 -11.21
C GLY A 71 28.43 -8.91 -12.17
N ASN A 72 29.25 -9.96 -12.25
CA ASN A 72 30.41 -10.01 -13.17
C ASN A 72 30.06 -10.49 -14.60
N ALA A 73 28.98 -11.23 -14.78
CA ALA A 73 28.58 -11.76 -16.08
C ALA A 73 27.59 -10.82 -16.77
N GLU A 74 27.84 -10.46 -18.04
CA GLU A 74 26.99 -9.53 -18.79
C GLU A 74 25.52 -9.99 -18.86
N SER A 75 25.28 -11.29 -19.08
CA SER A 75 23.92 -11.86 -19.12
C SER A 75 23.20 -11.71 -17.77
N PHE A 76 23.91 -11.88 -16.66
CA PHE A 76 23.36 -11.68 -15.32
C PHE A 76 23.03 -10.21 -15.08
N ARG A 77 23.95 -9.29 -15.42
CA ARG A 77 23.70 -7.84 -15.30
C ARG A 77 22.51 -7.41 -16.15
N SER A 78 22.46 -7.83 -17.40
CA SER A 78 21.37 -7.51 -18.34
C SER A 78 20.02 -8.02 -17.84
N HIS A 79 19.99 -9.21 -17.23
CA HIS A 79 18.77 -9.75 -16.63
C HIS A 79 18.27 -8.84 -15.51
N TRP A 80 19.12 -8.46 -14.56
CA TRP A 80 18.72 -7.65 -13.42
C TRP A 80 18.39 -6.20 -13.78
N TRP A 81 19.07 -5.60 -14.76
CA TRP A 81 18.65 -4.30 -15.31
C TRP A 81 17.26 -4.37 -15.94
N THR A 82 16.94 -5.48 -16.62
CA THR A 82 15.59 -5.69 -17.18
C THR A 82 14.54 -5.76 -16.07
N VAL A 83 14.83 -6.51 -14.99
CA VAL A 83 13.92 -6.60 -13.83
C VAL A 83 13.70 -5.22 -13.19
N ALA A 84 14.76 -4.43 -12.99
CA ALA A 84 14.65 -3.09 -12.43
C ALA A 84 13.75 -2.18 -13.31
N GLY A 85 13.98 -2.16 -14.62
CA GLY A 85 13.17 -1.36 -15.54
C GLY A 85 11.71 -1.83 -15.65
N LEU A 86 11.45 -3.13 -15.54
CA LEU A 86 10.08 -3.67 -15.52
C LEU A 86 9.34 -3.30 -14.23
N ALA A 87 10.00 -3.37 -13.07
CA ALA A 87 9.42 -2.99 -11.79
C ALA A 87 9.08 -1.49 -11.75
N GLU A 88 10.01 -0.65 -12.22
CA GLU A 88 9.82 0.79 -12.36
C GLU A 88 8.67 1.12 -13.33
N GLY A 89 8.68 0.53 -14.53
CA GLY A 89 7.64 0.75 -15.52
C GLY A 89 6.25 0.30 -15.05
N TYR A 90 6.16 -0.84 -14.35
CA TYR A 90 4.91 -1.33 -13.77
C TYR A 90 4.41 -0.40 -12.67
N ARG A 91 5.28 0.05 -11.78
CA ARG A 91 4.98 1.04 -10.73
C ARG A 91 4.38 2.30 -11.32
N ASP A 92 5.05 2.89 -12.31
CA ASP A 92 4.62 4.18 -12.86
C ASP A 92 3.34 4.08 -13.69
N THR A 93 3.11 2.93 -14.33
CA THR A 93 1.89 2.68 -15.11
C THR A 93 0.68 2.43 -14.22
N HIS A 94 0.83 1.62 -13.17
CA HIS A 94 -0.30 1.12 -12.38
C HIS A 94 -0.52 1.87 -11.05
N TYR A 95 0.52 2.52 -10.54
CA TYR A 95 0.49 3.23 -9.27
C TYR A 95 1.21 4.58 -9.40
N PRO A 96 0.76 5.52 -10.25
CA PRO A 96 1.44 6.80 -10.42
C PRO A 96 1.49 7.63 -9.13
N GLU A 97 2.51 8.48 -9.00
CA GLU A 97 2.58 9.50 -7.95
C GLU A 97 1.39 10.46 -8.09
N GLY A 98 0.68 10.70 -6.97
CA GLY A 98 -0.30 11.77 -6.91
C GLY A 98 -1.59 11.56 -7.70
N ALA A 99 -2.29 10.43 -7.52
CA ALA A 99 -3.75 10.53 -7.61
C ALA A 99 -4.23 11.32 -6.38
N GLU A 100 -4.05 12.64 -6.43
CA GLU A 100 -4.63 13.59 -5.50
C GLU A 100 -6.14 13.50 -5.64
N HIS A 101 -6.82 13.28 -4.51
CA HIS A 101 -8.24 13.54 -4.27
C HIS A 101 -9.13 13.71 -5.53
N GLY A 102 -9.55 12.59 -6.11
CA GLY A 102 -10.70 12.51 -7.01
C GLY A 102 -11.93 12.03 -6.26
#